data_AF-A0A1P8WQB9-F1
#
_entry.id   AF-A0A1P8WQB9-F1
#
_cell.length_a   1.000
_cell.length_b   1.000
_cell.length_c   1.000
_cell.angle_alpha   90.00
_cell.angle_beta   90.00
_cell.angle_gamma   90.00
#
_symmetry.space_group_name_H-M   'P 1'
#
loop_
_entity.id
_entity.type
_entity.pdbx_description
1 polymer ?
#
loop_
_entity_poly.entity_id
_entity_poly.type
_entity_poly.pdbx_seq_one_letter_code
_entity_poly.pdbx_strand_id
1 'polypeptide(L)'
;MLPAILLGYFRSRVGLTNYPAYRENNWQIGSGMIESTAKQLVGIRLKGPGMHWSPIGASAVTALKAHNINNNWHNLWKNLAL
;
A
#
# COMPACT_ATOMS: atom_id res chain seq x y z
N MET A 1 18.65 -16.99 -22.34
CA MET A 1 18.70 -17.73 -21.05
C MET A 1 18.31 -16.76 -19.95
N LEU A 2 17.28 -17.04 -19.14
CA LEU A 2 16.92 -16.17 -18.02
C LEU A 2 18.05 -16.21 -16.97
N PRO A 3 18.46 -15.08 -16.39
CA PRO A 3 19.52 -15.06 -15.41
C PRO A 3 19.15 -15.89 -14.19
N ALA A 4 20.13 -16.56 -13.56
CA ALA A 4 19.91 -17.46 -12.42
C ALA A 4 19.11 -16.80 -11.28
N ILE A 5 19.27 -15.49 -11.09
CA ILE A 5 18.52 -14.68 -10.11
C ILE A 5 17.02 -14.69 -10.41
N LEU A 6 16.62 -14.55 -11.68
CA LEU A 6 15.21 -14.52 -12.06
C LEU A 6 14.56 -15.89 -11.90
N LEU A 7 15.29 -16.96 -12.22
CA LEU A 7 14.85 -18.33 -11.97
C LEU A 7 14.66 -18.59 -10.47
N GLY A 8 15.57 -18.13 -9.62
CA GLY A 8 15.43 -18.20 -8.16
C GLY A 8 14.22 -17.42 -7.65
N TYR A 9 14.02 -16.19 -8.15
CA TYR A 9 12.88 -15.35 -7.81
C TYR A 9 11.54 -15.99 -8.16
N PHE A 10 11.44 -16.59 -9.35
CA PHE A 10 10.21 -17.22 -9.83
C PHE A 10 9.92 -18.53 -9.10
N ARG A 11 10.91 -19.40 -8.89
CA ARG A 11 10.74 -20.71 -8.24
C ARG A 11 10.07 -20.61 -6.87
N SER A 12 10.46 -19.64 -6.04
CA SER A 12 9.86 -19.47 -4.71
C SER A 12 8.44 -18.89 -4.74
N ARG A 13 7.96 -18.46 -5.91
CA ARG A 13 6.68 -17.76 -6.10
C ARG A 13 5.72 -18.49 -7.03
N VAL A 14 6.05 -19.70 -7.48
CA VAL A 14 5.15 -20.52 -8.34
C VAL A 14 3.79 -20.74 -7.67
N GLY A 15 3.72 -20.86 -6.34
CA GLY A 15 2.44 -20.94 -5.62
C GLY A 15 1.55 -19.69 -5.75
N LEU A 16 2.13 -18.55 -6.10
CA LEU A 16 1.45 -17.26 -6.30
C LEU A 16 1.02 -17.03 -7.76
N THR A 17 1.22 -18.00 -8.66
CA THR A 17 0.89 -17.87 -10.09
C THR A 17 -0.39 -18.61 -10.47
N ASN A 18 -1.18 -19.09 -9.51
CA ASN A 18 -2.48 -19.72 -9.79
C ASN A 18 -3.56 -18.68 -10.13
N TYR A 19 -3.31 -17.93 -11.20
CA TYR A 19 -4.20 -16.87 -11.67
C TYR A 19 -5.63 -17.36 -12.00
N PRO A 20 -5.86 -18.56 -12.57
CA PRO A 20 -7.20 -19.06 -12.79
C PRO A 20 -8.02 -19.17 -11.50
N ALA A 21 -7.49 -19.81 -10.46
CA ALA A 21 -8.20 -19.93 -9.17
C ALA A 21 -8.45 -18.56 -8.53
N TYR A 22 -7.51 -17.61 -8.65
CA TYR A 22 -7.71 -16.25 -8.13
C TYR A 22 -8.83 -15.51 -8.85
N ARG A 23 -8.91 -15.67 -10.18
CA ARG A 23 -10.00 -15.09 -10.99
C ARG A 23 -11.35 -15.70 -10.61
N GLU A 24 -11.43 -17.03 -10.45
CA GLU A 24 -12.65 -17.72 -10.03
C GLU A 24 -13.15 -17.24 -8.65
N ASN A 25 -12.23 -16.95 -7.74
CA ASN A 25 -12.54 -16.42 -6.40
C ASN A 25 -12.71 -14.88 -6.36
N ASN A 26 -12.68 -14.19 -7.51
CA ASN A 26 -12.70 -12.73 -7.61
C ASN A 26 -11.60 -12.03 -6.79
N TRP A 27 -10.46 -12.68 -6.62
CA TRP A 27 -9.30 -12.10 -5.93
C TRP A 27 -8.54 -11.14 -6.83
N GLN A 28 -7.97 -10.12 -6.21
CA GLN A 28 -7.14 -9.15 -6.90
C GLN A 28 -5.81 -9.76 -7.30
N ILE A 29 -5.55 -9.81 -8.61
CA ILE A 29 -4.33 -10.41 -9.19
C ILE A 29 -3.22 -9.38 -9.47
N GLY A 30 -3.53 -8.08 -9.38
CA GLY A 30 -2.61 -6.99 -9.69
C GLY A 30 -2.33 -6.07 -8.51
N SER A 31 -1.10 -5.57 -8.41
CA SER A 31 -0.66 -4.62 -7.38
C SER A 31 -1.12 -3.19 -7.60
N GLY A 32 -1.75 -2.87 -8.75
CA GLY A 32 -2.05 -1.48 -9.14
C GLY A 32 -2.88 -0.70 -8.11
N MET A 33 -3.87 -1.34 -7.48
CA MET A 33 -4.63 -0.69 -6.39
C MET A 33 -3.75 -0.40 -5.19
N ILE A 34 -2.88 -1.33 -4.79
CA ILE A 34 -1.95 -1.17 -3.67
C ILE A 34 -0.93 -0.06 -3.96
N GLU A 35 -0.37 -0.04 -5.16
CA GLU A 35 0.58 0.99 -5.59
C GLU A 35 -0.06 2.38 -5.66
N SER A 36 -1.29 2.46 -6.17
CA SER A 36 -2.09 3.69 -6.18
C SER A 36 -2.36 4.18 -4.76
N THR A 37 -2.78 3.29 -3.85
CA THR A 37 -2.98 3.62 -2.43
C THR A 37 -1.68 4.10 -1.79
N ALA A 38 -0.55 3.43 -1.99
CA ALA A 38 0.74 3.86 -1.45
C ALA A 38 1.14 5.26 -1.97
N LYS A 39 0.89 5.54 -3.26
CA LYS A 39 1.09 6.87 -3.83
C LYS A 39 0.21 7.92 -3.16
N GLN A 40 -1.09 7.66 -3.01
CA GLN A 40 -2.03 8.62 -2.44
C GLN A 40 -1.84 8.84 -0.94
N LEU A 41 -1.56 7.76 -0.20
CA LEU A 41 -1.48 7.73 1.25
C LEU A 41 -0.15 8.29 1.77
N VAL A 42 0.96 7.92 1.12
CA VAL A 42 2.33 8.25 1.54
C VAL A 42 2.94 9.26 0.56
N GLY A 43 2.94 8.91 -0.72
CA GLY A 43 3.67 9.64 -1.76
C GLY A 43 3.30 11.13 -1.85
N ILE A 44 2.01 11.44 -1.94
CA ILE A 44 1.52 12.83 -2.15
C ILE A 44 2.00 13.79 -1.04
N ARG A 45 2.15 13.30 0.20
CA ARG A 45 2.52 14.15 1.35
C ARG A 45 3.99 14.03 1.77
N LEU A 46 4.67 12.93 1.46
CA LEU A 46 6.03 12.72 1.93
C LEU A 46 7.08 12.82 0.82
N LYS A 47 6.68 12.71 -0.45
CA LYS A 47 7.57 12.86 -1.60
C LYS A 47 7.32 14.20 -2.27
N GLY A 48 8.35 15.01 -2.39
CA GLY A 48 8.30 16.31 -3.08
C GLY A 48 9.36 17.29 -2.58
N PRO A 49 9.68 18.32 -3.38
CA PRO A 49 10.62 19.36 -2.97
C PRO A 49 10.08 20.10 -1.74
N GLY A 50 10.94 20.36 -0.75
CA GLY A 50 10.57 21.09 0.47
C GLY A 50 9.69 20.32 1.46
N MET A 51 9.40 19.04 1.23
CA MET A 51 8.63 18.21 2.16
C MET A 51 9.49 17.86 3.39
N HIS A 52 9.19 18.50 4.53
CA HIS A 52 9.79 18.11 5.81
C HIS A 52 9.00 16.95 6.43
N TRP A 53 9.75 15.98 6.93
CA TRP A 53 9.20 14.84 7.66
C TRP A 53 10.23 14.31 8.66
N SER A 54 9.72 13.72 9.73
CA SER A 54 10.47 12.85 10.63
C SER A 54 9.80 11.47 10.62
N PRO A 55 10.46 10.39 11.04
CA PRO A 55 9.83 9.07 11.07
C PRO A 55 8.50 9.05 11.84
N ILE A 56 8.47 9.68 13.02
CA ILE A 56 7.26 9.78 13.85
C ILE A 56 6.17 10.63 13.16
N GLY A 57 6.56 11.79 12.62
CA GLY A 57 5.63 12.70 11.95
C GLY A 57 5.06 12.09 10.65
N ALA A 58 5.87 11.36 9.90
CA ALA A 58 5.44 10.64 8.71
C ALA A 58 4.38 9.60 9.05
N SER A 59 4.61 8.76 10.05
CA SER A 59 3.62 7.78 10.52
C SER A 59 2.32 8.43 10.98
N ALA A 60 2.41 9.49 11.79
CA ALA A 60 1.23 10.21 12.28
C ALA A 60 0.41 10.83 11.14
N VAL A 61 1.07 11.56 10.22
CA VAL A 61 0.40 12.19 9.08
C VAL A 61 -0.19 11.16 8.12
N THR A 62 0.51 10.06 7.86
CA THR A 62 0.00 8.95 7.05
C THR A 62 -1.24 8.31 7.69
N ALA A 63 -1.27 8.11 9.00
CA ALA A 63 -2.45 7.60 9.70
C ALA A 63 -3.66 8.54 9.52
N LEU A 64 -3.47 9.85 9.72
CA LEU A 64 -4.53 10.84 9.48
C LEU A 64 -4.99 10.84 8.01
N LYS A 65 -4.06 10.70 7.06
CA LYS A 65 -4.39 10.62 5.63
C LYS A 65 -5.21 9.36 5.31
N ALA A 66 -4.98 8.24 6.00
CA ALA A 66 -5.78 7.03 5.87
C ALA A 66 -7.25 7.29 6.29
N HIS A 67 -7.46 7.97 7.41
CA HIS A 67 -8.81 8.38 7.82
C HIS A 67 -9.45 9.32 6.80
N ASN A 68 -8.67 10.26 6.23
CA ASN A 68 -9.16 11.18 5.22
C ASN A 68 -9.61 10.49 3.92
N ILE A 69 -8.80 9.58 3.38
CA ILE A 69 -9.12 8.87 2.13
C ILE A 69 -10.35 7.97 2.32
N ASN A 70 -10.54 7.43 3.52
CA ASN A 70 -11.70 6.61 3.86
C ASN A 70 -12.92 7.41 4.37
N ASN A 71 -12.89 8.75 4.31
CA ASN A 71 -13.94 9.63 4.85
C ASN A 71 -14.34 9.30 6.31
N ASN A 72 -13.37 8.85 7.11
CA ASN A 72 -13.58 8.28 8.44
C ASN A 72 -13.27 9.26 9.58
N TRP A 73 -13.36 10.56 9.31
CA TRP A 73 -13.06 11.62 10.30
C TRP A 73 -14.01 11.56 11.49
N HIS A 74 -15.31 11.38 11.26
CA HIS A 74 -16.31 11.35 12.34
C HIS A 74 -15.99 10.26 13.38
N ASN A 75 -15.66 9.05 12.92
CA ASN A 75 -15.32 7.96 13.83
C ASN A 75 -13.98 8.20 14.53
N LEU A 76 -12.98 8.76 13.84
CA LEU A 76 -11.72 9.13 14.47
C LEU A 76 -11.95 10.08 15.64
N TRP A 77 -12.70 11.17 15.44
CA TRP A 77 -13.01 12.14 16.48
C TRP A 77 -13.79 11.54 17.65
N LYS A 78 -14.75 10.65 17.37
CA LYS A 78 -15.55 9.98 18.40
C LYS A 78 -14.70 9.10 19.34
N ASN A 79 -13.63 8.49 18.82
CA ASN A 79 -12.77 7.56 19.58
C ASN A 79 -11.46 8.19 20.02
N LEU A 80 -11.25 9.49 19.75
CA LEU A 80 -10.06 10.20 20.19
C LEU A 80 -10.18 10.44 21.70
N ALA A 81 -9.50 9.61 22.51
CA ALA A 81 -9.26 9.90 23.92
C ALA A 81 -7.99 10.75 24.01
N LEU A 82 -8.11 11.97 24.52
CA LEU A 82 -6.99 12.88 24.79
C LEU A 82 -6.48 12.71 26.21
#